data_AF-A0A4Q3N9Z2-F1
#
_entry.id   AF-A0A4Q3N9Z2-F1
#
_cell.length_a   1.000
_cell.length_b   1.000
_cell.length_c   1.000
_cell.angle_alpha   90.00
_cell.angle_beta   90.00
_cell.angle_gamma   90.00
#
_symmetry.space_group_name_H-M   'P 1'
#
loop_
_entity.id
_entity.type
_entity.pdbx_description
1 polymer ?
#
loop_
_entity_poly.entity_id
_entity_poly.type
_entity_poly.pdbx_seq_one_letter_code
_entity_poly.pdbx_strand_id
1 'polypeptide(L)'
;CLYCVNRVTSNVPRARFSVDEVVQLTLDFYRRNCIEGLFLSSGIIRSPDYTMEQVVEVARVLREEHDFRGYIHLKTIPDAAPELLQRAGRYADRLSINIELPTEQGLAALAPEKDGAAIKRSMARLRLHIDDARGEARDAARTTAASMPGARPRRAEAGKFAAAGQSTQMIVGADAADDATILSTSAHLYGAYRLKRVYYSAFSPIPDASSSLPLQAPPLVREHRLYQADWLMRFYGFAHDEIAPARSGGMLSLEMDPKMAWALSHPERFPVDLNRAPRELVLRVPGLGVKAVERLLMARRVRQLRSDDLKRLHVPTARVLPFVVLADHRPSRQAVPTPRAARPAPQQAALF
;
A
#
# COMPACT_ATOMS: atom_id res chain seq x y z
N CYS A 1 19.54 2.69 11.86
CA CYS A 1 18.17 2.25 12.20
C CYS A 1 18.19 1.36 13.44
N LEU A 2 17.67 1.83 14.57
CA LEU A 2 17.68 1.08 15.82
C LEU A 2 16.81 -0.19 15.75
N TYR A 3 15.71 -0.14 15.01
CA TYR A 3 14.74 -1.24 14.82
C TYR A 3 15.20 -2.35 13.87
N CYS A 4 16.36 -2.22 13.23
CA CYS A 4 16.81 -3.14 12.20
C CYS A 4 17.82 -4.15 12.76
N VAL A 5 17.53 -5.44 12.64
CA VAL A 5 18.48 -6.51 13.00
C VAL A 5 19.80 -6.39 12.22
N ASN A 6 19.75 -5.86 11.00
CA ASN A 6 20.92 -5.67 10.14
C ASN A 6 21.68 -4.35 10.40
N ARG A 7 21.34 -3.56 11.43
CA ARG A 7 22.07 -2.31 11.74
C ARG A 7 23.57 -2.57 11.93
N VAL A 8 24.41 -1.58 11.65
CA VAL A 8 25.88 -1.72 11.65
C VAL A 8 26.44 -2.21 12.99
N THR A 9 25.79 -1.85 14.10
CA THR A 9 26.20 -2.24 15.46
C THR A 9 25.69 -3.61 15.92
N SER A 10 24.86 -4.30 15.11
CA SER A 10 24.40 -5.64 15.48
C SER A 10 25.50 -6.67 15.28
N ASN A 11 25.75 -7.45 16.35
CA ASN A 11 26.65 -8.61 16.32
C ASN A 11 25.90 -9.87 15.88
N VAL A 12 25.54 -9.91 14.60
CA VAL A 12 24.84 -11.05 13.98
C VAL A 12 25.64 -11.56 12.77
N PRO A 13 25.60 -12.87 12.47
CA PRO A 13 26.16 -13.39 11.22
C PRO A 13 25.54 -12.70 10.01
N ARG A 14 26.38 -12.37 9.01
CA ARG A 14 25.95 -11.69 7.78
C ARG A 14 26.30 -12.53 6.58
N ALA A 15 25.32 -12.77 5.72
CA ALA A 15 25.50 -13.36 4.41
C ALA A 15 24.93 -12.42 3.35
N ARG A 16 25.45 -12.51 2.15
CA ARG A 16 24.92 -11.81 0.98
C ARG A 16 24.94 -12.76 -0.20
N PHE A 17 23.95 -12.63 -1.07
CA PHE A 17 24.01 -13.24 -2.39
C PHE A 17 24.88 -12.41 -3.34
N SER A 18 25.51 -13.07 -4.29
CA SER A 18 26.01 -12.45 -5.51
C SER A 18 24.85 -12.08 -6.45
N VAL A 19 25.12 -11.27 -7.48
CA VAL A 19 24.12 -10.97 -8.52
C VAL A 19 23.64 -12.26 -9.18
N ASP A 20 24.57 -13.12 -9.59
CA ASP A 20 24.27 -14.38 -10.29
C ASP A 20 23.43 -15.33 -9.45
N GLU A 21 23.69 -15.42 -8.13
CA GLU A 21 22.91 -16.26 -7.23
C GLU A 21 21.44 -15.79 -7.16
N VAL A 22 21.20 -14.47 -7.07
CA VAL A 22 19.83 -13.93 -7.07
C VAL A 22 19.14 -14.15 -8.40
N VAL A 23 19.84 -13.93 -9.51
CA VAL A 23 19.32 -14.14 -10.87
C VAL A 23 18.93 -15.61 -11.06
N GLN A 24 19.84 -16.53 -10.76
CA GLN A 24 19.61 -17.97 -10.93
C GLN A 24 18.46 -18.45 -10.06
N LEU A 25 18.42 -18.04 -8.78
CA LEU A 25 17.32 -18.37 -7.87
C LEU A 25 15.97 -17.89 -8.42
N THR A 26 15.92 -16.65 -8.91
CA THR A 26 14.71 -16.07 -9.48
C THR A 26 14.22 -16.87 -10.69
N LEU A 27 15.14 -17.20 -11.61
CA LEU A 27 14.80 -17.97 -12.82
C LEU A 27 14.33 -19.39 -12.48
N ASP A 28 14.94 -20.04 -11.50
CA ASP A 28 14.58 -21.41 -11.11
C ASP A 28 13.18 -21.49 -10.49
N PHE A 29 12.82 -20.54 -9.62
CA PHE A 29 11.46 -20.46 -9.08
C PHE A 29 10.45 -20.05 -10.16
N TYR A 30 10.83 -19.16 -11.08
CA TYR A 30 9.93 -18.71 -12.16
C TYR A 30 9.62 -19.84 -13.15
N ARG A 31 10.63 -20.58 -13.62
CA ARG A 31 10.44 -21.72 -14.54
C ARG A 31 9.56 -22.84 -13.96
N ARG A 32 9.51 -22.95 -12.63
CA ARG A 32 8.67 -23.90 -11.90
C ARG A 32 7.27 -23.38 -11.60
N ASN A 33 6.92 -22.17 -12.06
CA ASN A 33 5.66 -21.48 -11.76
C ASN A 33 5.42 -21.27 -10.26
N CYS A 34 6.48 -21.17 -9.46
CA CYS A 34 6.37 -20.90 -8.03
C CYS A 34 6.21 -19.40 -7.72
N ILE A 35 6.70 -18.54 -8.62
CA ILE A 35 6.63 -17.09 -8.52
C ILE A 35 6.22 -16.48 -9.86
N GLU A 36 5.61 -15.31 -9.80
CA GLU A 36 5.31 -14.48 -10.99
C GLU A 36 6.30 -13.32 -11.15
N GLY A 37 7.22 -13.14 -10.19
CA GLY A 37 8.11 -11.99 -10.13
C GLY A 37 9.07 -11.97 -8.95
N LEU A 38 9.94 -10.96 -8.94
CA LEU A 38 10.96 -10.69 -7.94
C LEU A 38 10.64 -9.42 -7.16
N PHE A 39 10.66 -9.50 -5.83
CA PHE A 39 10.75 -8.35 -4.95
C PHE A 39 12.14 -8.33 -4.31
N LEU A 40 12.98 -7.35 -4.66
CA LEU A 40 14.37 -7.30 -4.24
C LEU A 40 14.62 -6.10 -3.31
N SER A 41 15.27 -6.39 -2.19
CA SER A 41 15.69 -5.41 -1.18
C SER A 41 17.08 -5.78 -0.66
N SER A 42 17.80 -4.80 -0.11
CA SER A 42 19.09 -5.03 0.53
C SER A 42 19.25 -4.13 1.76
N GLY A 43 20.09 -4.58 2.70
CA GLY A 43 20.77 -3.65 3.62
C GLY A 43 21.85 -2.86 2.88
N ILE A 44 22.47 -1.87 3.53
CA ILE A 44 23.57 -1.11 2.93
C ILE A 44 24.85 -1.94 2.97
N ILE A 45 25.42 -2.18 1.80
CA ILE A 45 26.71 -2.84 1.60
C ILE A 45 27.69 -1.77 1.12
N ARG A 46 28.75 -1.50 1.89
CA ARG A 46 29.79 -0.48 1.60
C ARG A 46 29.26 0.96 1.52
N SER A 47 28.43 1.27 0.53
CA SER A 47 27.81 2.58 0.32
C SER A 47 26.40 2.44 -0.28
N PRO A 48 25.56 3.49 -0.20
CA PRO A 48 24.28 3.55 -0.90
C PRO A 48 24.40 3.24 -2.40
N ASP A 49 25.38 3.85 -3.08
CA ASP A 49 25.61 3.67 -4.51
C ASP A 49 25.99 2.23 -4.85
N TYR A 50 26.99 1.67 -4.19
CA TYR A 50 27.41 0.29 -4.44
C TYR A 50 26.25 -0.69 -4.23
N THR A 51 25.46 -0.48 -3.17
CA THR A 51 24.28 -1.32 -2.92
C THR A 51 23.26 -1.20 -4.04
N MET A 52 22.97 0.04 -4.47
CA MET A 52 22.00 0.29 -5.54
C MET A 52 22.49 -0.26 -6.88
N GLU A 53 23.79 -0.17 -7.19
CA GLU A 53 24.40 -0.80 -8.36
C GLU A 53 24.13 -2.30 -8.40
N GLN A 54 24.36 -3.03 -7.30
CA GLN A 54 24.12 -4.47 -7.25
C GLN A 54 22.63 -4.81 -7.46
N VAL A 55 21.72 -4.05 -6.84
CA VAL A 55 20.27 -4.25 -6.98
C VAL A 55 19.80 -3.97 -8.41
N VAL A 56 20.32 -2.92 -9.04
CA VAL A 56 20.04 -2.58 -10.44
C VAL A 56 20.59 -3.65 -11.38
N GLU A 57 21.78 -4.17 -11.09
CA GLU A 57 22.44 -5.15 -11.94
C GLU A 57 21.66 -6.45 -12.02
N VAL A 58 21.10 -6.94 -10.90
CA VAL A 58 20.17 -8.09 -10.91
C VAL A 58 19.00 -7.85 -11.87
N ALA A 59 18.38 -6.68 -11.81
CA ALA A 59 17.25 -6.36 -12.67
C ALA A 59 17.67 -6.22 -14.15
N ARG A 60 18.84 -5.64 -14.42
CA ARG A 60 19.40 -5.53 -15.77
C ARG A 60 19.64 -6.91 -16.37
N VAL A 61 20.38 -7.78 -15.68
CA VAL A 61 20.70 -9.15 -16.14
C VAL A 61 19.42 -9.94 -16.40
N LEU A 62 18.44 -9.88 -15.49
CA LEU A 62 17.13 -10.52 -15.69
C LEU A 62 16.45 -10.03 -16.98
N ARG A 63 16.44 -8.73 -17.25
CA ARG A 63 15.74 -8.15 -18.41
C ARG A 63 16.49 -8.34 -19.73
N GLU A 64 17.79 -8.08 -19.74
CA GLU A 64 18.58 -7.97 -20.97
C GLU A 64 19.19 -9.30 -21.39
N GLU A 65 19.58 -10.15 -20.45
CA GLU A 65 20.32 -11.39 -20.75
C GLU A 65 19.41 -12.62 -20.71
N HIS A 66 18.36 -12.60 -19.87
CA HIS A 66 17.44 -13.73 -19.70
C HIS A 66 16.03 -13.51 -20.24
N ASP A 67 15.74 -12.34 -20.83
CA ASP A 67 14.40 -11.90 -21.28
C ASP A 67 13.30 -12.17 -20.23
N PHE A 68 13.62 -12.03 -18.94
CA PHE A 68 12.66 -12.28 -17.87
C PHE A 68 11.51 -11.27 -18.00
N ARG A 69 10.29 -11.77 -18.20
CA ARG A 69 9.07 -10.95 -18.33
C ARG A 69 8.20 -10.92 -17.07
N GLY A 70 8.62 -11.61 -16.01
CA GLY A 70 7.94 -11.56 -14.71
C GLY A 70 8.03 -10.17 -14.07
N TYR A 71 7.22 -9.96 -13.04
CA TYR A 71 7.16 -8.68 -12.33
C TYR A 71 8.47 -8.41 -11.55
N ILE A 72 8.99 -7.19 -11.56
CA ILE A 72 10.16 -6.79 -10.75
C ILE A 72 9.81 -5.57 -9.90
N HIS A 73 9.93 -5.71 -8.58
CA HIS A 73 9.85 -4.61 -7.61
C HIS A 73 11.19 -4.46 -6.91
N LEU A 74 11.85 -3.31 -7.12
CA LEU A 74 13.09 -2.98 -6.42
C LEU A 74 12.83 -2.00 -5.26
N LYS A 75 13.39 -2.31 -4.09
CA LYS A 75 13.60 -1.30 -3.05
C LYS A 75 14.80 -0.45 -3.42
N THR A 76 14.56 0.82 -3.69
CA THR A 76 15.62 1.80 -3.97
C THR A 76 16.26 2.23 -2.67
N ILE A 77 17.59 2.36 -2.69
CA ILE A 77 18.36 2.84 -1.56
C ILE A 77 18.30 4.37 -1.52
N PRO A 78 17.88 4.98 -0.39
CA PRO A 78 17.99 6.42 -0.20
C PRO A 78 19.44 6.88 -0.39
N ASP A 79 19.63 8.10 -0.89
CA ASP A 79 20.94 8.72 -1.11
C ASP A 79 21.82 8.07 -2.20
N ALA A 80 21.29 7.07 -2.91
CA ALA A 80 21.95 6.57 -4.12
C ALA A 80 21.90 7.60 -5.26
N ALA A 81 22.90 7.55 -6.12
CA ALA A 81 23.08 8.48 -7.22
C ALA A 81 21.86 8.49 -8.18
N PRO A 82 21.44 9.66 -8.68
CA PRO A 82 20.22 9.78 -9.50
C PRO A 82 20.20 8.86 -10.73
N GLU A 83 21.34 8.64 -11.36
CA GLU A 83 21.52 7.74 -12.51
C GLU A 83 21.23 6.27 -12.16
N LEU A 84 21.51 5.84 -10.93
CA LEU A 84 21.20 4.48 -10.48
C LEU A 84 19.69 4.32 -10.28
N LEU A 85 19.02 5.33 -9.73
CA LEU A 85 17.56 5.34 -9.64
C LEU A 85 16.90 5.35 -11.03
N GLN A 86 17.49 6.06 -11.99
CA GLN A 86 17.01 6.08 -13.37
C GLN A 86 17.16 4.70 -14.04
N ARG A 87 18.32 4.06 -13.89
CA ARG A 87 18.54 2.68 -14.37
C ARG A 87 17.57 1.70 -13.70
N ALA A 88 17.34 1.83 -12.39
CA ALA A 88 16.39 0.99 -11.67
C ALA A 88 14.97 1.09 -12.27
N GLY A 89 14.51 2.31 -12.56
CA GLY A 89 13.20 2.52 -13.15
C GLY A 89 13.04 1.95 -14.54
N ARG A 90 14.11 1.88 -15.33
CA ARG A 90 14.11 1.26 -16.67
C ARG A 90 13.85 -0.25 -16.62
N TYR A 91 14.41 -0.94 -15.63
CA TYR A 91 14.33 -2.41 -15.55
C TYR A 91 13.21 -2.93 -14.64
N ALA A 92 12.81 -2.14 -13.63
CA ALA A 92 11.77 -2.52 -12.68
C ALA A 92 10.36 -2.12 -13.14
N ASP A 93 9.37 -2.92 -12.73
CA ASP A 93 7.96 -2.55 -12.85
C ASP A 93 7.54 -1.59 -11.74
N ARG A 94 8.07 -1.75 -10.54
CA ARG A 94 7.80 -0.89 -9.38
C ARG A 94 9.07 -0.56 -8.63
N LEU A 95 9.15 0.68 -8.16
CA LEU A 95 10.19 1.13 -7.23
C LEU A 95 9.58 1.43 -5.86
N SER A 96 10.35 1.25 -4.79
CA SER A 96 9.94 1.74 -3.48
C SER A 96 11.07 2.30 -2.64
N ILE A 97 10.81 3.45 -2.03
CA ILE A 97 11.67 4.08 -1.03
C ILE A 97 10.96 3.98 0.31
N ASN A 98 11.57 3.37 1.31
CA ASN A 98 11.01 3.36 2.65
C ASN A 98 11.19 4.73 3.33
N ILE A 99 10.10 5.31 3.84
CA ILE A 99 10.17 6.47 4.74
C ILE A 99 10.39 6.05 6.20
N GLU A 100 10.13 4.77 6.51
CA GLU A 100 10.32 4.10 7.81
C GLU A 100 9.41 4.59 8.93
N LEU A 101 9.44 5.87 9.28
CA LEU A 101 8.65 6.43 10.38
C LEU A 101 7.69 7.50 9.86
N PRO A 102 6.52 7.66 10.51
CA PRO A 102 5.51 8.61 10.05
C PRO A 102 5.87 10.07 10.36
N THR A 103 6.80 10.32 11.31
CA THR A 103 7.20 11.65 11.77
C THR A 103 8.70 11.87 11.60
N GLU A 104 9.11 13.13 11.39
CA GLU A 104 10.53 13.52 11.32
C GLU A 104 11.24 13.31 12.65
N GLN A 105 10.56 13.56 13.77
CA GLN A 105 11.07 13.32 15.12
C GLN A 105 11.34 11.83 15.35
N GLY A 106 10.38 10.96 15.00
CA GLY A 106 10.56 9.50 15.09
C GLY A 106 11.67 9.00 14.19
N LEU A 107 11.79 9.54 12.98
CA LEU A 107 12.89 9.20 12.07
C LEU A 107 14.25 9.59 12.65
N ALA A 108 14.39 10.82 13.15
CA ALA A 108 15.64 11.29 13.77
C ALA A 108 16.02 10.47 15.01
N ALA A 109 15.03 10.10 15.84
CA ALA A 109 15.27 9.29 17.04
C ALA A 109 15.66 7.84 16.73
N LEU A 110 14.99 7.19 15.76
CA LEU A 110 15.14 5.75 15.53
C LEU A 110 15.99 5.40 14.31
N ALA A 111 16.25 6.33 13.42
CA ALA A 111 17.10 6.15 12.24
C ALA A 111 17.83 7.45 11.88
N PRO A 112 18.72 7.96 12.77
CA PRO A 112 19.40 9.25 12.57
C PRO A 112 20.25 9.33 11.30
N GLU A 113 20.74 8.19 10.80
CA GLU A 113 21.48 8.09 9.53
C GLU A 113 20.61 8.31 8.28
N LYS A 114 19.28 8.43 8.41
CA LYS A 114 18.38 8.65 7.28
C LYS A 114 18.02 10.13 7.15
N ASP A 115 18.29 10.72 5.99
CA ASP A 115 17.80 12.06 5.64
C ASP A 115 16.36 11.98 5.10
N GLY A 116 15.39 12.39 5.93
CA GLY A 116 13.99 12.47 5.55
C GLY A 116 13.73 13.41 4.36
N ALA A 117 14.49 14.50 4.24
CA ALA A 117 14.39 15.41 3.10
C ALA A 117 14.96 14.78 1.82
N ALA A 118 16.06 14.02 1.91
CA ALA A 118 16.59 13.26 0.77
C ALA A 118 15.63 12.18 0.28
N ILE A 119 14.98 11.46 1.20
CA ILE A 119 13.93 10.49 0.88
C ILE A 119 12.79 11.16 0.12
N LYS A 120 12.29 12.31 0.62
CA LYS A 120 11.26 13.13 -0.04
C LYS A 120 11.69 13.60 -1.44
N ARG A 121 12.94 14.10 -1.59
CA ARG A 121 13.50 14.51 -2.90
C ARG A 121 13.56 13.33 -3.87
N SER A 122 13.96 12.15 -3.40
CA SER A 122 14.06 10.93 -4.21
C SER A 122 12.69 10.47 -4.70
N MET A 123 11.66 10.45 -3.84
CA MET A 123 10.27 10.15 -4.25
C MET A 123 9.73 11.17 -5.26
N ALA A 124 10.06 12.47 -5.09
CA ALA A 124 9.68 13.51 -6.05
C ALA A 124 10.30 13.27 -7.43
N ARG A 125 11.60 12.97 -7.49
CA ARG A 125 12.30 12.65 -8.75
C ARG A 125 11.71 11.41 -9.43
N LEU A 126 11.45 10.33 -8.66
CA LEU A 126 10.78 9.15 -9.20
C LEU A 126 9.39 9.45 -9.75
N ARG A 127 8.64 10.35 -9.11
CA ARG A 127 7.33 10.78 -9.60
C ARG A 127 7.46 11.44 -10.97
N LEU A 128 8.40 12.37 -11.13
CA LEU A 128 8.64 13.06 -12.39
C LEU A 128 8.96 12.05 -13.51
N HIS A 129 9.95 11.18 -13.32
CA HIS A 129 10.30 10.17 -14.32
C HIS A 129 9.15 9.22 -14.68
N ILE A 130 8.33 8.81 -13.70
CA ILE A 130 7.15 7.97 -13.96
C ILE A 130 6.08 8.73 -14.75
N ASP A 131 5.84 10.01 -14.42
CA ASP A 131 4.86 10.84 -15.11
C ASP A 131 5.33 11.16 -16.54
N ASP A 132 6.61 11.46 -16.74
CA ASP A 132 7.24 11.70 -18.05
C ASP A 132 7.13 10.48 -18.96
N ALA A 133 7.57 9.30 -18.50
CA ALA A 133 7.48 8.06 -19.28
C ALA A 133 6.02 7.68 -19.62
N ARG A 134 5.07 8.01 -18.74
CA ARG A 134 3.63 7.84 -19.04
C ARG A 134 3.15 8.84 -20.08
N GLY A 135 3.65 10.06 -20.07
CA GLY A 135 3.40 11.06 -21.11
C GLY A 135 3.89 10.57 -22.47
N GLU A 136 5.17 10.19 -22.54
CA GLU A 136 5.80 9.63 -23.75
C GLU A 136 5.04 8.41 -24.28
N ALA A 137 4.62 7.49 -23.41
CA ALA A 137 3.83 6.33 -23.81
C ALA A 137 2.45 6.70 -24.38
N ARG A 138 1.80 7.75 -23.85
CA ARG A 138 0.52 8.26 -24.38
C ARG A 138 0.71 8.93 -25.73
N ASP A 139 1.78 9.69 -25.89
CA ASP A 139 2.07 10.40 -27.14
C ASP A 139 2.46 9.39 -28.24
N ALA A 140 3.30 8.40 -27.92
CA ALA A 140 3.62 7.29 -28.81
C ALA A 140 2.39 6.43 -29.18
N ALA A 141 1.40 6.32 -28.29
CA ALA A 141 0.15 5.64 -28.60
C ALA A 141 -0.76 6.44 -29.55
N ARG A 142 -0.59 7.77 -29.59
CA ARG A 142 -1.34 8.70 -30.45
C ARG A 142 -0.72 8.87 -31.84
N THR A 143 0.58 8.64 -32.00
CA THR A 143 1.23 8.74 -33.30
C THR A 143 0.75 7.63 -34.26
N THR A 144 0.54 8.00 -35.52
CA THR A 144 0.20 7.07 -36.59
C THR A 144 1.38 6.13 -36.83
N ALA A 145 1.09 4.83 -37.00
CA ALA A 145 2.15 3.87 -37.27
C ALA A 145 2.77 4.20 -38.64
N ALA A 146 4.08 4.42 -38.67
CA ALA A 146 4.80 4.56 -39.93
C ALA A 146 4.73 3.23 -40.68
N SER A 147 4.20 3.24 -41.90
CA SER A 147 4.14 2.08 -42.78
C SER A 147 5.16 2.28 -43.90
N MET A 148 6.26 1.53 -43.85
CA MET A 148 7.16 1.41 -44.99
C MET A 148 6.63 0.33 -45.95
N PRO A 149 6.72 0.50 -47.28
CA PRO A 149 6.32 -0.53 -48.24
C PRO A 149 7.05 -1.85 -47.94
N GLY A 150 6.30 -2.94 -47.75
CA GLY A 150 6.85 -4.27 -47.44
C GLY A 150 7.15 -4.57 -45.96
N ALA A 151 7.00 -3.59 -45.06
CA ALA A 151 7.16 -3.81 -43.61
C ALA A 151 5.80 -3.70 -42.89
N ARG A 152 5.57 -4.57 -41.88
CA ARG A 152 4.42 -4.39 -40.98
C ARG A 152 4.55 -3.05 -40.26
N PRO A 153 3.48 -2.21 -40.22
CA PRO A 153 3.52 -0.96 -39.49
C PRO A 153 3.87 -1.24 -38.02
N ARG A 154 4.95 -0.62 -37.54
CA ARG A 154 5.46 -0.81 -36.18
C ARG A 154 5.43 0.55 -35.50
N ARG A 155 4.74 0.63 -34.35
CA ARG A 155 4.78 1.83 -33.51
C ARG A 155 6.11 1.89 -32.78
N ALA A 156 6.63 3.10 -32.59
CA ALA A 156 7.76 3.29 -31.67
C ALA A 156 7.31 2.85 -30.27
N GLU A 157 7.98 1.86 -29.69
CA GLU A 157 7.74 1.51 -28.29
C GLU A 157 8.34 2.61 -27.41
N ALA A 158 7.49 3.26 -26.63
CA ALA A 158 7.98 4.15 -25.58
C ALA A 158 8.74 3.34 -24.51
N GLY A 159 9.82 3.92 -24.00
CA GLY A 159 10.56 3.34 -22.89
C GLY A 159 9.65 3.16 -21.69
N LYS A 160 9.69 1.98 -21.06
CA LYS A 160 8.99 1.75 -19.79
C LYS A 160 9.85 2.30 -18.65
N PHE A 161 9.21 3.01 -17.72
CA PHE A 161 9.82 3.42 -16.47
C PHE A 161 8.87 3.13 -15.32
N ALA A 162 9.21 2.15 -14.46
CA ALA A 162 8.44 1.77 -13.27
C ALA A 162 6.92 1.85 -13.49
N ALA A 163 6.42 1.13 -14.51
CA ALA A 163 5.07 1.28 -15.02
C ALA A 163 3.99 1.05 -13.94
N ALA A 164 4.25 0.14 -13.00
CA ALA A 164 3.42 -0.16 -11.84
C ALA A 164 3.55 0.86 -10.70
N GLY A 165 4.27 1.96 -10.92
CA GLY A 165 4.40 3.14 -10.06
C GLY A 165 5.44 3.01 -8.96
N GLN A 166 5.32 3.88 -7.95
CA GLN A 166 6.15 3.84 -6.76
C GLN A 166 5.35 3.55 -5.49
N SER A 167 5.99 2.97 -4.48
CA SER A 167 5.40 2.68 -3.17
C SER A 167 6.37 3.01 -2.04
N THR A 168 5.88 2.99 -0.80
CA THR A 168 6.72 3.20 0.39
C THR A 168 6.29 2.27 1.53
N GLN A 169 7.04 2.29 2.62
CA GLN A 169 6.75 1.53 3.83
C GLN A 169 6.99 2.37 5.08
N MET A 170 6.13 2.16 6.08
CA MET A 170 6.25 2.65 7.45
C MET A 170 6.20 1.49 8.44
N ILE A 171 6.94 1.66 9.52
CA ILE A 171 6.93 0.80 10.70
C ILE A 171 5.90 1.36 11.68
N VAL A 172 5.02 0.49 12.16
CA VAL A 172 3.94 0.84 13.07
C VAL A 172 4.30 0.38 14.47
N GLY A 173 4.18 1.27 15.44
CA GLY A 173 4.40 0.95 16.86
C GLY A 173 5.87 0.77 17.25
N ALA A 174 6.81 1.29 16.46
CA ALA A 174 8.20 1.47 16.89
C ALA A 174 8.40 2.76 17.70
N ASP A 175 7.50 3.73 17.55
CA ASP A 175 7.47 5.00 18.27
C ASP A 175 6.05 5.27 18.83
N ALA A 176 5.86 6.46 19.41
CA ALA A 176 4.59 6.90 19.98
C ALA A 176 3.59 7.45 18.95
N ALA A 177 3.84 7.29 17.64
CA ALA A 177 2.94 7.82 16.62
C ALA A 177 1.57 7.13 16.68
N ASP A 178 0.52 7.95 16.72
CA ASP A 178 -0.86 7.49 16.65
C ASP A 178 -1.30 7.17 15.21
N ASP A 179 -2.44 6.50 15.07
CA ASP A 179 -2.92 6.07 13.76
C ASP A 179 -3.38 7.26 12.90
N ALA A 180 -3.87 8.34 13.52
CA ALA A 180 -4.21 9.59 12.84
C ALA A 180 -3.00 10.22 12.14
N THR A 181 -1.85 10.26 12.82
CA THR A 181 -0.58 10.74 12.27
C THR A 181 -0.14 9.84 11.13
N ILE A 182 -0.18 8.52 11.30
CA ILE A 182 0.18 7.56 10.25
C ILE A 182 -0.70 7.72 9.00
N LEU A 183 -2.02 7.87 9.19
CA LEU A 183 -2.97 8.05 8.08
C LEU A 183 -2.82 9.41 7.41
N SER A 184 -2.58 10.48 8.18
CA SER A 184 -2.27 11.81 7.66
C SER A 184 -1.00 11.80 6.78
N THR A 185 0.08 11.21 7.29
CA THR A 185 1.33 11.02 6.53
C THR A 185 1.08 10.20 5.27
N SER A 186 0.29 9.12 5.35
CA SER A 186 -0.08 8.31 4.18
C SER A 186 -0.83 9.13 3.13
N ALA A 187 -1.84 9.90 3.54
CA ALA A 187 -2.63 10.76 2.65
C ALA A 187 -1.75 11.81 1.95
N HIS A 188 -0.84 12.45 2.70
CA HIS A 188 0.13 13.38 2.13
C HIS A 188 1.02 12.70 1.09
N LEU A 189 1.56 11.51 1.37
CA LEU A 189 2.42 10.78 0.45
C LEU A 189 1.70 10.39 -0.85
N TYR A 190 0.44 9.96 -0.76
CA TYR A 190 -0.38 9.70 -1.94
C TYR A 190 -0.56 10.94 -2.80
N GLY A 191 -0.92 12.09 -2.19
CA GLY A 191 -1.13 13.34 -2.91
C GLY A 191 0.16 13.90 -3.52
N ALA A 192 1.22 13.99 -2.71
CA ALA A 192 2.48 14.62 -3.09
C ALA A 192 3.32 13.78 -4.06
N TYR A 193 3.29 12.45 -3.95
CA TYR A 193 4.18 11.57 -4.72
C TYR A 193 3.45 10.60 -5.66
N ARG A 194 2.10 10.65 -5.71
CA ARG A 194 1.27 9.72 -6.50
C ARG A 194 1.60 8.26 -6.23
N LEU A 195 1.88 7.94 -4.96
CA LEU A 195 2.20 6.57 -4.56
C LEU A 195 1.06 5.63 -4.95
N LYS A 196 1.42 4.41 -5.33
CA LYS A 196 0.44 3.34 -5.58
C LYS A 196 0.07 2.60 -4.32
N ARG A 197 0.95 2.60 -3.31
CA ARG A 197 0.73 1.92 -2.04
C ARG A 197 1.68 2.44 -0.96
N VAL A 198 1.16 2.53 0.25
CA VAL A 198 1.92 2.59 1.51
C VAL A 198 1.79 1.21 2.17
N TYR A 199 2.91 0.63 2.58
CA TYR A 199 2.95 -0.59 3.37
C TYR A 199 3.09 -0.24 4.85
N TYR A 200 2.28 -0.86 5.69
CA TYR A 200 2.38 -0.81 7.14
C TYR A 200 2.96 -2.13 7.61
N SER A 201 3.99 -2.08 8.44
CA SER A 201 4.60 -3.25 9.06
C SER A 201 4.63 -3.03 10.56
N ALA A 202 4.00 -3.90 11.34
CA ALA A 202 4.15 -3.87 12.78
C ALA A 202 5.63 -3.99 13.15
N PHE A 203 6.05 -3.21 14.14
CA PHE A 203 7.37 -3.34 14.74
C PHE A 203 7.53 -4.74 15.34
N SER A 204 8.61 -5.41 14.98
CA SER A 204 9.04 -6.65 15.64
C SER A 204 10.25 -6.34 16.50
N PRO A 205 10.22 -6.66 17.80
CA PRO A 205 11.40 -6.63 18.64
C PRO A 205 12.52 -7.46 18.01
N ILE A 206 13.75 -6.97 18.16
CA ILE A 206 14.96 -7.64 17.71
C ILE A 206 15.82 -8.01 18.92
N PRO A 207 16.66 -9.04 18.82
CA PRO A 207 17.69 -9.29 19.83
C PRO A 207 18.55 -8.05 20.04
N ASP A 208 18.99 -7.82 21.27
CA ASP A 208 19.80 -6.66 21.66
C ASP A 208 19.21 -5.32 21.20
N ALA A 209 17.88 -5.15 21.34
CA ALA A 209 17.20 -3.92 20.99
C ALA A 209 17.72 -2.74 21.82
N SER A 210 17.76 -1.55 21.19
CA SER A 210 17.99 -0.30 21.91
C SER A 210 16.87 -0.08 22.94
N SER A 211 17.21 0.48 24.10
CA SER A 211 16.22 0.89 25.12
C SER A 211 15.25 1.96 24.62
N SER A 212 15.56 2.64 23.52
CA SER A 212 14.66 3.60 22.86
C SER A 212 13.52 2.93 22.07
N LEU A 213 13.54 1.61 21.92
CA LEU A 213 12.49 0.86 21.24
C LEU A 213 11.54 0.21 22.26
N PRO A 214 10.26 0.03 21.89
CA PRO A 214 9.32 -0.74 22.68
C PRO A 214 9.81 -2.18 22.92
N LEU A 215 9.56 -2.71 24.11
CA LEU A 215 9.90 -4.10 24.45
C LEU A 215 8.94 -5.11 23.80
N GLN A 216 7.70 -4.69 23.55
CA GLN A 216 6.66 -5.54 23.00
C GLN A 216 6.25 -5.07 21.61
N ALA A 217 5.96 -6.04 20.73
CA ALA A 217 5.33 -5.75 19.45
C ALA A 217 3.93 -5.14 19.66
N PRO A 218 3.49 -4.21 18.81
CA PRO A 218 2.11 -3.75 18.85
C PRO A 218 1.17 -4.89 18.46
N PRO A 219 -0.12 -4.84 18.86
CA PRO A 219 -1.10 -5.82 18.45
C PRO A 219 -1.17 -5.91 16.91
N LEU A 220 -1.06 -7.12 16.33
CA LEU A 220 -1.11 -7.33 14.87
C LEU A 220 -2.39 -6.77 14.23
N VAL A 221 -3.49 -6.74 14.98
CA VAL A 221 -4.75 -6.14 14.53
C VAL A 221 -4.60 -4.64 14.20
N ARG A 222 -3.69 -3.92 14.86
CA ARG A 222 -3.41 -2.50 14.55
C ARG A 222 -2.91 -2.31 13.12
N GLU A 223 -1.96 -3.14 12.68
CA GLU A 223 -1.47 -3.13 11.29
C GLU A 223 -2.62 -3.39 10.31
N HIS A 224 -3.46 -4.38 10.59
CA HIS A 224 -4.63 -4.69 9.78
C HIS A 224 -5.60 -3.49 9.71
N ARG A 225 -5.87 -2.81 10.84
CA ARG A 225 -6.75 -1.63 10.89
C ARG A 225 -6.21 -0.48 10.03
N LEU A 226 -4.91 -0.24 10.03
CA LEU A 226 -4.28 0.75 9.16
C LEU A 226 -4.46 0.39 7.68
N TYR A 227 -4.29 -0.86 7.28
CA TYR A 227 -4.58 -1.28 5.91
C TYR A 227 -6.07 -1.10 5.53
N GLN A 228 -6.99 -1.37 6.46
CA GLN A 228 -8.42 -1.12 6.23
C GLN A 228 -8.69 0.38 6.05
N ALA A 229 -8.12 1.23 6.89
CA ALA A 229 -8.26 2.68 6.81
C ALA A 229 -7.63 3.26 5.52
N ASP A 230 -6.43 2.81 5.14
CA ASP A 230 -5.79 3.14 3.86
C ASP A 230 -6.68 2.80 2.67
N TRP A 231 -7.31 1.63 2.71
CA TRP A 231 -8.23 1.19 1.67
C TRP A 231 -9.47 2.10 1.59
N LEU A 232 -10.00 2.56 2.73
CA LEU A 232 -11.09 3.54 2.76
C LEU A 232 -10.68 4.87 2.12
N MET A 233 -9.48 5.37 2.41
CA MET A 233 -8.98 6.59 1.78
C MET A 233 -8.89 6.45 0.26
N ARG A 234 -8.28 5.36 -0.21
CA ARG A 234 -7.95 5.19 -1.63
C ARG A 234 -9.13 4.83 -2.52
N PHE A 235 -10.10 4.09 -2.00
CA PHE A 235 -11.16 3.51 -2.84
C PHE A 235 -12.57 3.93 -2.43
N TYR A 236 -12.76 4.42 -1.20
CA TYR A 236 -14.06 4.90 -0.72
C TYR A 236 -14.13 6.43 -0.59
N GLY A 237 -13.02 7.13 -0.82
CA GLY A 237 -12.96 8.59 -0.74
C GLY A 237 -13.09 9.11 0.69
N PHE A 238 -12.63 8.34 1.68
CA PHE A 238 -12.51 8.85 3.04
C PHE A 238 -11.33 9.83 3.15
N ALA A 239 -11.51 10.92 3.88
CA ALA A 239 -10.41 11.73 4.37
C ALA A 239 -9.74 11.05 5.59
N HIS A 240 -8.47 11.34 5.84
CA HIS A 240 -7.74 10.69 6.94
C HIS A 240 -8.26 11.13 8.33
N ASP A 241 -8.66 12.39 8.45
CA ASP A 241 -9.09 13.08 9.67
C ASP A 241 -10.49 12.67 10.11
N GLU A 242 -11.34 12.18 9.20
CA GLU A 242 -12.63 11.59 9.56
C GLU A 242 -12.51 10.15 10.06
N ILE A 243 -11.51 9.37 9.62
CA ILE A 243 -11.35 7.96 10.02
C ILE A 243 -10.83 7.85 11.46
N ALA A 244 -9.78 8.61 11.77
CA ALA A 244 -9.13 8.62 13.09
C ALA A 244 -9.05 10.07 13.60
N PRO A 245 -10.17 10.65 14.04
CA PRO A 245 -10.19 12.04 14.44
C PRO A 245 -9.37 12.25 15.73
N ALA A 246 -8.53 13.28 15.74
CA ALA A 246 -7.64 13.60 16.88
C ALA A 246 -8.40 13.75 18.21
N ARG A 247 -9.65 14.23 18.18
CA ARG A 247 -10.54 14.36 19.35
C ARG A 247 -10.82 13.04 20.07
N SER A 248 -10.61 11.90 19.40
CA SER A 248 -10.79 10.55 19.93
C SER A 248 -9.46 9.87 20.29
N GLY A 249 -8.39 10.66 20.47
CA GLY A 249 -7.06 10.16 20.82
C GLY A 249 -6.26 9.59 19.64
N GLY A 250 -6.74 9.77 18.41
CA GLY A 250 -5.98 9.44 17.19
C GLY A 250 -5.75 7.96 16.91
N MET A 251 -6.25 7.04 17.74
CA MET A 251 -6.06 5.59 17.59
C MET A 251 -7.29 4.94 16.94
N LEU A 252 -7.06 3.97 16.04
CA LEU A 252 -8.12 3.16 15.48
C LEU A 252 -8.64 2.14 16.50
N SER A 253 -9.93 1.84 16.43
CA SER A 253 -10.51 0.75 17.23
C SER A 253 -9.89 -0.59 16.86
N LEU A 254 -9.38 -1.31 17.87
CA LEU A 254 -8.89 -2.68 17.66
C LEU A 254 -10.06 -3.68 17.54
N GLU A 255 -11.20 -3.37 18.16
CA GLU A 255 -12.38 -4.24 18.18
C GLU A 255 -13.21 -4.16 16.90
N MET A 256 -13.29 -2.98 16.28
CA MET A 256 -14.14 -2.72 15.13
C MET A 256 -13.35 -2.27 13.90
N ASP A 257 -13.78 -2.70 12.71
CA ASP A 257 -13.19 -2.18 11.47
C ASP A 257 -13.46 -0.66 11.32
N PRO A 258 -12.55 0.09 10.69
CA PRO A 258 -12.65 1.56 10.65
C PRO A 258 -13.94 2.08 10.00
N LYS A 259 -14.53 1.33 9.06
CA LYS A 259 -15.77 1.73 8.38
C LYS A 259 -16.97 1.60 9.30
N MET A 260 -17.02 0.51 10.07
CA MET A 260 -18.02 0.32 11.11
C MET A 260 -17.88 1.35 12.23
N ALA A 261 -16.66 1.54 12.75
CA ALA A 261 -16.38 2.50 13.81
C ALA A 261 -16.80 3.93 13.41
N TRP A 262 -16.52 4.32 12.16
CA TRP A 262 -16.98 5.59 11.59
C TRP A 262 -18.50 5.69 11.51
N ALA A 263 -19.18 4.64 11.06
CA ALA A 263 -20.63 4.68 10.91
C ALA A 263 -21.35 4.81 12.26
N LEU A 264 -20.84 4.14 13.30
CA LEU A 264 -21.38 4.22 14.66
C LEU A 264 -21.14 5.59 15.32
N SER A 265 -20.04 6.26 14.98
CA SER A 265 -19.74 7.60 15.49
C SER A 265 -20.45 8.74 14.75
N HIS A 266 -21.13 8.42 13.63
CA HIS A 266 -21.88 9.38 12.81
C HIS A 266 -23.35 8.95 12.61
N PRO A 267 -24.12 8.72 13.69
CA PRO A 267 -25.50 8.26 13.60
C PRO A 267 -26.40 9.23 12.83
N GLU A 268 -26.06 10.53 12.79
CA GLU A 268 -26.78 11.56 12.02
C GLU A 268 -26.75 11.33 10.50
N ARG A 269 -25.81 10.51 10.01
CA ARG A 269 -25.68 10.16 8.58
C ARG A 269 -26.46 8.90 8.20
N PHE A 270 -27.11 8.24 9.17
CA PHE A 270 -27.81 6.99 8.98
C PHE A 270 -29.28 7.09 9.46
N PRO A 271 -30.21 6.33 8.86
CA PRO A 271 -29.98 5.37 7.78
C PRO A 271 -29.89 6.01 6.39
N VAL A 272 -29.14 5.37 5.49
CA VAL A 272 -28.95 5.81 4.09
C VAL A 272 -30.02 5.19 3.19
N ASP A 273 -30.82 6.01 2.53
CA ASP A 273 -31.75 5.53 1.48
C ASP A 273 -30.97 5.14 0.22
N LEU A 274 -30.84 3.83 -0.05
CA LEU A 274 -30.04 3.36 -1.19
C LEU A 274 -30.65 3.72 -2.56
N ASN A 275 -31.93 4.06 -2.62
CA ASN A 275 -32.57 4.48 -3.87
C ASN A 275 -32.29 5.95 -4.20
N ARG A 276 -31.93 6.78 -3.21
CA ARG A 276 -31.81 8.24 -3.38
C ARG A 276 -30.42 8.79 -3.06
N ALA A 277 -29.73 8.21 -2.08
CA ALA A 277 -28.50 8.77 -1.55
C ALA A 277 -27.38 8.88 -2.60
N PRO A 278 -26.50 9.89 -2.51
CA PRO A 278 -25.35 10.00 -3.40
C PRO A 278 -24.36 8.85 -3.19
N ARG A 279 -23.54 8.56 -4.20
CA ARG A 279 -22.59 7.43 -4.21
C ARG A 279 -21.67 7.47 -2.99
N GLU A 280 -21.20 8.67 -2.65
CA GLU A 280 -20.26 8.96 -1.58
C GLU A 280 -20.82 8.49 -0.23
N LEU A 281 -22.11 8.74 0.02
CA LEU A 281 -22.78 8.32 1.25
C LEU A 281 -23.06 6.81 1.27
N VAL A 282 -23.46 6.23 0.13
CA VAL A 282 -23.64 4.76 0.02
C VAL A 282 -22.32 4.03 0.26
N LEU A 283 -21.20 4.60 -0.18
CA LEU A 283 -19.86 4.09 0.11
C LEU A 283 -19.50 4.13 1.58
N ARG A 284 -20.19 4.91 2.44
CA ARG A 284 -19.96 4.92 3.89
C ARG A 284 -20.66 3.80 4.65
N VAL A 285 -21.64 3.15 4.04
CA VAL A 285 -22.42 2.06 4.67
C VAL A 285 -21.52 0.84 4.98
N PRO A 286 -21.43 0.39 6.25
CA PRO A 286 -20.68 -0.82 6.61
C PRO A 286 -21.13 -2.06 5.84
N GLY A 287 -20.18 -2.89 5.40
CA GLY A 287 -20.46 -4.11 4.63
C GLY A 287 -20.68 -3.90 3.13
N LEU A 288 -20.89 -2.67 2.64
CA LEU A 288 -20.93 -2.40 1.20
C LEU A 288 -19.53 -2.18 0.61
N GLY A 289 -19.18 -3.00 -0.39
CA GLY A 289 -17.95 -2.88 -1.17
C GLY A 289 -18.10 -1.96 -2.39
N VAL A 290 -17.01 -1.37 -2.89
CA VAL A 290 -17.04 -0.45 -4.07
C VAL A 290 -17.78 -1.07 -5.27
N LYS A 291 -17.45 -2.30 -5.66
CA LYS A 291 -18.12 -3.03 -6.76
C LYS A 291 -19.60 -3.27 -6.49
N ALA A 292 -19.96 -3.56 -5.24
CA ALA A 292 -21.37 -3.75 -4.85
C ALA A 292 -22.13 -2.42 -4.95
N VAL A 293 -21.53 -1.32 -4.49
CA VAL A 293 -22.11 0.02 -4.62
C VAL A 293 -22.32 0.39 -6.08
N GLU A 294 -21.33 0.16 -6.96
CA GLU A 294 -21.48 0.42 -8.39
C GLU A 294 -22.67 -0.34 -9.00
N ARG A 295 -22.82 -1.61 -8.68
CA ARG A 295 -23.95 -2.44 -9.14
C ARG A 295 -25.29 -1.94 -8.57
N LEU A 296 -25.34 -1.54 -7.31
CA LEU A 296 -26.55 -0.97 -6.69
C LEU A 296 -26.95 0.35 -7.37
N LEU A 297 -25.98 1.23 -7.65
CA LEU A 297 -26.22 2.50 -8.32
C LEU A 297 -26.70 2.31 -9.77
N MET A 298 -26.23 1.27 -10.46
CA MET A 298 -26.76 0.91 -11.78
C MET A 298 -28.19 0.37 -11.67
N ALA A 299 -28.44 -0.56 -10.74
CA ALA A 299 -29.74 -1.20 -10.58
C ALA A 299 -30.85 -0.20 -10.19
N ARG A 300 -30.55 0.78 -9.32
CA ARG A 300 -31.55 1.76 -8.88
C ARG A 300 -32.04 2.72 -9.96
N ARG A 301 -31.37 2.76 -11.13
CA ARG A 301 -31.82 3.57 -12.29
C ARG A 301 -33.02 2.97 -13.00
N VAL A 302 -33.22 1.66 -12.88
CA VAL A 302 -34.26 0.91 -13.63
C VAL A 302 -35.32 0.30 -12.72
N ARG A 303 -35.07 0.20 -11.40
CA ARG A 303 -36.04 -0.29 -10.42
C ARG A 303 -35.71 0.20 -9.02
N GLN A 304 -36.67 0.11 -8.10
CA GLN A 304 -36.38 0.35 -6.68
C GLN A 304 -35.65 -0.86 -6.07
N LEU A 305 -34.56 -0.57 -5.36
CA LEU A 305 -33.76 -1.55 -4.62
C LEU A 305 -34.55 -2.09 -3.42
N ARG A 306 -34.48 -3.41 -3.27
CA ARG A 306 -35.08 -4.21 -2.19
C ARG A 306 -34.02 -5.01 -1.44
N SER A 307 -34.40 -5.54 -0.28
CA SER A 307 -33.54 -6.38 0.56
C SER A 307 -32.97 -7.60 -0.18
N ASP A 308 -33.73 -8.17 -1.12
CA ASP A 308 -33.29 -9.29 -1.97
C ASP A 308 -32.12 -8.93 -2.90
N ASP A 309 -32.03 -7.67 -3.34
CA ASP A 309 -30.95 -7.21 -4.22
C ASP A 309 -29.60 -7.23 -3.50
N LEU A 310 -29.61 -6.93 -2.21
CA LEU A 310 -28.43 -7.06 -1.36
C LEU A 310 -27.96 -8.52 -1.27
N LYS A 311 -28.90 -9.47 -1.11
CA LYS A 311 -28.58 -10.92 -1.06
C LYS A 311 -27.97 -11.40 -2.37
N ARG A 312 -28.54 -11.02 -3.52
CA ARG A 312 -28.02 -11.39 -4.86
C ARG A 312 -26.61 -10.87 -5.11
N LEU A 313 -26.27 -9.71 -4.53
CA LEU A 313 -24.92 -9.15 -4.58
C LEU A 313 -23.95 -9.77 -3.56
N HIS A 314 -24.40 -10.76 -2.79
CA HIS A 314 -23.63 -11.43 -1.74
C HIS A 314 -23.06 -10.45 -0.71
N VAL A 315 -23.75 -9.33 -0.45
CA VAL A 315 -23.35 -8.40 0.61
C VAL A 315 -23.81 -8.95 1.97
N PRO A 316 -23.06 -8.70 3.06
CA PRO A 316 -23.43 -9.17 4.39
C PRO A 316 -24.64 -8.39 4.92
N THR A 317 -25.86 -8.86 4.59
CA THR A 317 -27.12 -8.16 4.89
C THR A 317 -27.30 -7.84 6.36
N ALA A 318 -26.94 -8.73 7.28
CA ALA A 318 -26.98 -8.48 8.72
C ALA A 318 -26.13 -7.26 9.15
N ARG A 319 -25.04 -6.98 8.43
CA ARG A 319 -24.18 -5.82 8.69
C ARG A 319 -24.70 -4.55 8.00
N VAL A 320 -25.37 -4.68 6.85
CA VAL A 320 -25.81 -3.55 6.01
C VAL A 320 -27.17 -3.01 6.45
N LEU A 321 -28.15 -3.90 6.71
CA LEU A 321 -29.56 -3.54 6.97
C LEU A 321 -29.78 -2.56 8.13
N PRO A 322 -28.98 -2.55 9.22
CA PRO A 322 -29.09 -1.52 10.26
C PRO A 322 -28.87 -0.09 9.77
N PHE A 323 -28.12 0.09 8.68
CA PHE A 323 -27.65 1.39 8.21
C PHE A 323 -28.38 1.90 6.97
N VAL A 324 -29.38 1.18 6.44
CA VAL A 324 -29.98 1.51 5.14
C VAL A 324 -31.50 1.47 5.13
N VAL A 325 -32.09 2.27 4.25
CA VAL A 325 -33.51 2.19 3.85
C VAL A 325 -33.60 1.63 2.44
N LEU A 326 -34.55 0.72 2.22
CA LEU A 326 -34.91 0.10 0.94
C LEU A 326 -36.42 0.18 0.74
N ALA A 327 -36.92 -0.23 -0.43
CA ALA A 327 -38.36 -0.22 -0.72
C ALA A 327 -39.18 -1.11 0.24
N ASP A 328 -38.59 -2.20 0.72
CA ASP A 328 -39.20 -3.21 1.58
C ASP A 328 -38.57 -3.28 2.98
N HIS A 329 -37.67 -2.36 3.34
CA HIS A 329 -36.95 -2.39 4.61
C HIS A 329 -36.70 -0.99 5.19
N ARG A 330 -36.99 -0.84 6.49
CA ARG A 330 -36.57 0.30 7.31
C ARG A 330 -35.97 -0.24 8.61
N PRO A 331 -34.81 0.26 9.06
CA PRO A 331 -34.18 -0.24 10.27
C PRO A 331 -34.99 0.20 11.50
N SER A 332 -35.10 -0.69 12.49
CA SER A 332 -35.66 -0.34 13.79
C SER A 332 -34.66 0.53 14.56
N ARG A 333 -35.14 1.40 15.46
CA ARG A 333 -34.26 2.27 16.30
C ARG A 333 -33.24 1.49 17.15
N GLN A 334 -33.44 0.18 17.34
CA GLN A 334 -32.56 -0.71 18.12
C GLN A 334 -31.66 -1.59 17.24
N ALA A 335 -31.69 -1.47 15.90
CA ALA A 335 -31.02 -2.39 14.99
C ALA A 335 -29.49 -2.19 14.88
N VAL A 336 -28.94 -1.13 15.48
CA VAL A 336 -27.50 -0.84 15.40
C VAL A 336 -26.73 -1.95 16.12
N PRO A 337 -25.83 -2.68 15.43
CA PRO A 337 -25.11 -3.79 16.04
C PRO A 337 -24.30 -3.31 17.25
N THR A 338 -24.52 -3.93 18.40
CA THR A 338 -23.59 -3.81 19.53
C THR A 338 -22.32 -4.60 19.17
N PRO A 339 -21.12 -4.06 19.42
CA PRO A 339 -19.89 -4.80 19.13
C PRO A 339 -19.91 -6.13 19.89
N ARG A 340 -19.85 -7.25 19.16
CA ARG A 340 -19.49 -8.53 19.79
C ARG A 340 -17.99 -8.49 20.03
N ALA A 341 -17.58 -8.75 21.28
CA ALA A 341 -16.17 -8.91 21.64
C ALA A 341 -15.46 -9.78 20.59
N ALA A 342 -14.31 -9.32 20.11
CA ALA A 342 -13.52 -10.06 19.15
C ALA A 342 -13.24 -11.45 19.72
N ARG A 343 -13.56 -12.51 18.97
CA ARG A 343 -13.12 -13.86 19.35
C ARG A 343 -11.58 -13.82 19.41
N PRO A 344 -10.96 -14.39 20.45
CA PRO A 344 -9.50 -14.41 20.54
C PRO A 344 -8.93 -14.97 19.24
N ALA A 345 -7.92 -14.30 18.71
CA ALA A 345 -7.26 -14.73 17.48
C ALA A 345 -6.76 -16.17 17.71
N PRO A 346 -6.89 -17.08 16.72
CA PRO A 346 -6.18 -18.34 16.79
C PRO A 346 -4.70 -18.02 16.97
N GLN A 347 -4.08 -18.53 18.04
CA GLN A 347 -2.64 -18.47 18.19
C GLN A 347 -2.04 -19.21 17.00
N GLN A 348 -1.36 -18.48 16.13
CA GLN A 348 -0.47 -19.09 15.16
C GLN A 348 0.57 -19.84 15.99
N ALA A 349 0.63 -21.16 15.87
CA ALA A 349 1.67 -21.95 16.49
C ALA A 349 3.01 -21.31 16.09
N ALA A 350 3.81 -20.94 17.09
CA ALA A 350 5.17 -20.50 16.84
C ALA A 350 5.85 -21.62 16.06
N LEU A 351 6.25 -21.32 14.83
CA LEU A 351 7.33 -22.08 14.23
C LEU A 351 8.58 -21.56 14.95
N PHE A 352 9.19 -22.48 15.71
CA PHE A 352 10.34 -22.34 16.61
C PHE A 352 10.01 -22.05 18.07
#